data_AF-A0A327ZHW0-F1
#
_entry.id   AF-A0A327ZHW0-F1
#
_cell.length_a   1.000
_cell.length_b   1.000
_cell.length_c   1.000
_cell.angle_alpha   90.00
_cell.angle_beta   90.00
_cell.angle_gamma   90.00
#
_symmetry.space_group_name_H-M   'P 1'
#
loop_
_entity.id
_entity.type
_entity.pdbx_description
1 polymer ?
#
loop_
_entity_poly.entity_id
_entity_poly.type
_entity_poly.pdbx_seq_one_letter_code
_entity_poly.pdbx_strand_id
1 'polypeptide(L)'
;MSEPAHLPLREIERRVAALPGVEPQRIVPLLLPMWAVEVTATVRDSQPYDVLDRYLSRAVAEGGLDRTDELAGFLGVEPPLVARAVRHLAGIGHLVRDGDKLNMTELGRRSVADGRRYHLAAGRRLSFRFDGFQGEPVPYATVVHSTWLPSPELTLSDGTVFSAVSGVPLPSDAVSLLLARPDAGDFTGAVVPVTASVDRVVGRYLPIYLVICAEDHLVFGTALDGPDPYLAGFIPFLGGNLET
;
A
#
# COMPACT_ATOMS: atom_id res chain seq x y z
N MET A 1 -12.60 -24.56 -12.18
CA MET A 1 -12.27 -23.19 -11.78
C MET A 1 -13.33 -22.78 -10.78
N SER A 2 -12.96 -22.52 -9.52
CA SER A 2 -13.95 -22.10 -8.52
C SER A 2 -14.51 -20.76 -8.94
N GLU A 3 -15.83 -20.69 -9.04
CA GLU A 3 -16.57 -19.44 -9.25
C GLU A 3 -16.07 -18.41 -8.21
N PRO A 4 -15.77 -17.16 -8.61
CA PRO A 4 -15.30 -16.17 -7.66
C PRO A 4 -16.34 -16.05 -6.54
N ALA A 5 -15.94 -16.33 -5.30
CA ALA A 5 -16.82 -16.32 -4.15
C ALA A 5 -17.32 -14.88 -3.93
N HIS A 6 -18.50 -14.59 -4.49
CA HIS A 6 -19.25 -13.37 -4.26
C HIS A 6 -20.46 -13.71 -3.41
N LEU A 7 -20.90 -12.74 -2.60
CA LEU A 7 -22.10 -12.90 -1.79
C LEU A 7 -23.31 -12.95 -2.73
N PRO A 8 -24.16 -14.00 -2.71
CA PRO A 8 -25.40 -14.02 -3.48
C PRO A 8 -26.31 -12.85 -3.09
N LEU A 9 -27.19 -12.41 -3.99
CA LEU A 9 -28.07 -11.27 -3.71
C LEU A 9 -28.91 -11.47 -2.44
N ARG A 10 -29.40 -12.70 -2.22
CA ARG A 10 -30.16 -13.09 -1.02
C ARG A 10 -29.39 -12.88 0.30
N GLU A 11 -28.08 -13.05 0.27
CA GLU A 11 -27.23 -12.81 1.44
C GLU A 11 -27.19 -11.32 1.77
N ILE A 12 -27.10 -10.47 0.75
CA ILE A 12 -27.14 -9.01 0.90
C ILE A 12 -28.52 -8.57 1.40
N GLU A 13 -29.60 -9.06 0.81
CA GLU A 13 -30.97 -8.80 1.29
C GLU A 13 -31.13 -9.13 2.77
N ARG A 14 -30.63 -10.31 3.20
CA ARG A 14 -30.67 -10.70 4.62
C ARG A 14 -29.86 -9.76 5.51
N ARG A 15 -28.65 -9.36 5.08
CA ARG A 15 -27.77 -8.46 5.84
C ARG A 15 -28.40 -7.08 5.98
N VAL A 16 -28.98 -6.54 4.91
CA VAL A 16 -29.66 -5.24 4.92
C VAL A 16 -30.90 -5.28 5.83
N ALA A 17 -31.73 -6.32 5.74
CA ALA A 17 -32.92 -6.46 6.57
C ALA A 17 -32.60 -6.61 8.08
N ALA A 18 -31.38 -6.99 8.43
CA ALA A 18 -30.91 -7.07 9.81
C ALA A 18 -30.42 -5.72 10.37
N LEU A 19 -30.25 -4.68 9.53
CA LEU A 19 -29.79 -3.37 9.98
C LEU A 19 -30.97 -2.57 10.58
N PRO A 20 -30.83 -2.04 11.81
CA PRO A 20 -31.88 -1.26 12.44
C PRO A 20 -32.08 0.08 11.73
N GLY A 21 -33.33 0.44 11.43
CA GLY A 21 -33.68 1.72 10.83
C GLY A 21 -33.35 1.85 9.33
N VAL A 22 -32.98 0.75 8.67
CA VAL A 22 -32.69 0.75 7.22
C VAL A 22 -33.90 0.21 6.47
N GLU A 23 -34.45 1.02 5.56
CA GLU A 23 -35.53 0.62 4.66
C GLU A 23 -35.03 0.62 3.20
N PRO A 24 -34.60 -0.55 2.66
CA PRO A 24 -34.09 -0.63 1.30
C PRO A 24 -35.22 -0.51 0.28
N GLN A 25 -35.05 0.38 -0.70
CA GLN A 25 -35.96 0.54 -1.84
C GLN A 25 -35.53 -0.32 -3.03
N ARG A 26 -34.22 -0.42 -3.28
CA ARG A 26 -33.64 -1.19 -4.39
C ARG A 26 -32.22 -1.62 -4.05
N ILE A 27 -31.83 -2.80 -4.53
CA ILE A 27 -30.44 -3.27 -4.49
C ILE A 27 -29.95 -3.38 -5.93
N VAL A 28 -28.81 -2.74 -6.23
CA VAL A 28 -28.22 -2.65 -7.57
C VAL A 28 -26.82 -3.28 -7.54
N PRO A 29 -26.62 -4.43 -8.20
CA PRO A 29 -25.30 -5.06 -8.34
C PRO A 29 -24.46 -4.30 -9.38
N LEU A 30 -23.30 -3.79 -8.97
CA LEU A 30 -22.43 -2.95 -9.81
C LEU A 30 -20.99 -3.47 -9.85
N LEU A 31 -20.32 -3.27 -10.98
CA LEU A 31 -18.88 -3.45 -11.11
C LEU A 31 -18.20 -2.08 -11.14
N LEU A 32 -17.51 -1.73 -10.05
CA LEU A 32 -16.72 -0.50 -10.00
C LEU A 32 -15.47 -0.64 -10.86
N PRO A 33 -15.13 0.35 -11.71
CA PRO A 33 -13.88 0.39 -12.45
C PRO A 33 -12.74 0.69 -11.48
N MET A 34 -11.66 -0.07 -11.56
CA MET A 34 -10.50 0.02 -10.67
C MET A 34 -9.21 -0.21 -11.46
N TRP A 35 -8.08 0.20 -10.89
CA TRP A 35 -6.76 0.01 -11.49
C TRP A 35 -5.88 -0.85 -10.60
N ALA A 36 -5.20 -1.83 -11.21
CA ALA A 36 -4.08 -2.54 -10.61
C ALA A 36 -2.78 -2.05 -11.26
N VAL A 37 -1.91 -1.46 -10.45
CA VAL A 37 -0.61 -0.97 -10.91
C VAL A 37 0.46 -1.93 -10.40
N GLU A 38 1.08 -2.65 -11.32
CA GLU A 38 2.23 -3.50 -11.04
C GLU A 38 3.48 -2.62 -11.07
N VAL A 39 4.30 -2.73 -10.03
CA VAL A 39 5.50 -1.93 -9.87
C VAL A 39 6.70 -2.79 -9.49
N THR A 40 7.88 -2.31 -9.86
CA THR A 40 9.15 -2.77 -9.32
C THR A 40 9.67 -1.73 -8.34
N ALA A 41 9.81 -2.12 -7.08
CA ALA A 41 10.09 -1.23 -5.97
C ALA A 41 11.47 -1.45 -5.35
N THR A 42 12.01 -0.38 -4.77
CA THR A 42 13.07 -0.44 -3.77
C THR A 42 12.44 -0.31 -2.39
N VAL A 43 12.66 -1.28 -1.53
CA VAL A 43 12.05 -1.36 -0.19
C VAL A 43 13.14 -1.30 0.88
N ARG A 44 12.77 -0.86 2.08
CA ARG A 44 13.65 -0.95 3.25
C ARG A 44 13.48 -2.33 3.87
N ASP A 45 14.56 -3.10 3.91
CA ASP A 45 14.62 -4.32 4.69
C ASP A 45 15.34 -4.06 6.02
N SER A 46 14.86 -4.68 7.10
CA SER A 46 15.30 -4.41 8.46
C SER A 46 15.96 -5.64 9.08
N GLN A 47 17.17 -5.46 9.59
CA GLN A 47 17.92 -6.50 10.27
C GLN A 47 18.43 -6.01 11.62
N PRO A 48 18.67 -6.92 12.58
CA PRO A 48 19.46 -6.59 13.76
C PRO A 48 20.83 -6.05 13.36
N TYR A 49 21.33 -5.08 14.12
CA TYR A 49 22.71 -4.63 13.99
C TYR A 49 23.69 -5.69 14.51
N ASP A 50 24.83 -5.80 13.82
CA ASP A 50 26.05 -6.30 14.46
C ASP A 50 26.53 -5.28 15.50
N VAL A 51 27.15 -5.76 16.58
CA VAL A 51 27.52 -4.91 17.74
C VAL A 51 28.39 -3.73 17.31
N LEU A 52 29.42 -3.98 16.49
CA LEU A 52 30.32 -2.94 16.01
C LEU A 52 29.60 -1.93 15.11
N ASP A 53 28.78 -2.39 14.17
CA ASP A 53 28.00 -1.53 13.27
C ASP A 53 27.10 -0.57 14.05
N ARG A 54 26.46 -1.07 15.13
CA ARG A 54 25.60 -0.26 15.99
C ARG A 54 26.36 0.89 16.64
N TYR A 55 27.47 0.58 17.32
CA TYR A 55 28.24 1.58 18.03
C TYR A 55 28.95 2.56 17.09
N LEU A 56 29.46 2.08 15.96
CA LEU A 56 30.04 2.94 14.93
C LEU A 56 29.00 3.90 14.36
N SER A 57 27.80 3.40 13.98
CA SER A 57 26.74 4.25 13.44
C SER A 57 26.32 5.33 14.44
N ARG A 58 26.21 4.98 15.73
CA ARG A 58 25.91 5.96 16.80
C ARG A 58 27.06 6.95 17.02
N ALA A 59 28.30 6.51 16.99
CA ALA A 59 29.46 7.39 17.13
C ALA A 59 29.50 8.47 16.04
N VAL A 60 29.11 8.13 14.80
CA VAL A 60 28.97 9.10 13.71
C VAL A 60 27.74 10.00 13.91
N ALA A 61 26.56 9.42 14.19
CA ALA A 61 25.30 10.18 14.23
C ALA A 61 25.12 11.05 15.48
N GLU A 62 25.50 10.53 16.65
CA GLU A 62 25.32 11.17 17.96
C GLU A 62 26.63 11.78 18.47
N GLY A 63 27.77 11.12 18.20
CA GLY A 63 29.09 11.54 18.67
C GLY A 63 29.84 12.50 17.75
N GLY A 64 29.35 12.70 16.51
CA GLY A 64 29.98 13.58 15.52
C GLY A 64 31.35 13.13 15.04
N LEU A 65 31.72 11.86 15.26
CA LEU A 65 33.01 11.32 14.81
C LEU A 65 32.96 11.04 13.31
N ASP A 66 33.72 11.81 12.53
CA ASP A 66 33.62 11.80 11.06
C ASP A 66 34.82 11.16 10.37
N ARG A 67 35.81 10.63 11.10
CA ARG A 67 36.99 9.94 10.53
C ARG A 67 37.21 8.55 11.11
N THR A 68 37.88 7.71 10.31
CA THR A 68 38.13 6.29 10.65
C THR A 68 39.08 6.12 11.83
N ASP A 69 40.10 6.97 11.95
CA ASP A 69 41.06 7.01 13.05
C ASP A 69 40.42 7.49 14.36
N GLU A 70 39.61 8.54 14.30
CA GLU A 70 38.82 9.02 15.44
C GLU A 70 37.87 7.93 15.96
N LEU A 71 37.16 7.25 15.06
CA LEU A 71 36.29 6.12 15.39
C LEU A 71 37.06 4.95 16.01
N ALA A 72 38.25 4.62 15.50
CA ALA A 72 39.10 3.57 16.05
C ALA A 72 39.56 3.88 17.48
N GLY A 73 40.02 5.11 17.71
CA GLY A 73 40.41 5.59 19.04
C GLY A 73 39.25 5.59 20.03
N PHE A 74 38.07 6.08 19.61
CA PHE A 74 36.89 6.14 20.46
C PHE A 74 36.33 4.75 20.83
N LEU A 75 36.27 3.83 19.86
CA LEU A 75 35.74 2.48 20.06
C LEU A 75 36.76 1.52 20.68
N GLY A 76 38.03 1.91 20.78
CA GLY A 76 39.10 1.07 21.32
C GLY A 76 39.40 -0.15 20.47
N VAL A 77 39.34 -0.01 19.14
CA VAL A 77 39.55 -1.11 18.18
C VAL A 77 40.56 -0.74 17.10
N GLU A 78 41.13 -1.76 16.46
CA GLU A 78 42.13 -1.59 15.40
C GLU A 78 41.55 -0.87 14.16
N PRO A 79 42.27 0.10 13.55
CA PRO A 79 41.80 0.85 12.38
C PRO A 79 41.31 -0.01 11.19
N PRO A 80 41.95 -1.15 10.85
CA PRO A 80 41.45 -2.03 9.78
C PRO A 80 40.04 -2.59 10.04
N LEU A 81 39.67 -2.81 11.31
CA LEU A 81 38.35 -3.31 11.68
C LEU A 81 37.28 -2.23 11.46
N VAL A 82 37.56 -0.99 11.87
CA VAL A 82 36.70 0.18 11.60
C VAL A 82 36.57 0.40 10.10
N ALA A 83 37.69 0.36 9.36
CA ALA A 83 37.67 0.53 7.91
C ALA A 83 36.79 -0.51 7.21
N ARG A 84 36.77 -1.76 7.70
CA ARG A 84 35.87 -2.81 7.20
C ARG A 84 34.40 -2.48 7.49
N ALA A 85 34.08 -2.08 8.71
CA ALA A 85 32.71 -1.72 9.10
C ALA A 85 32.20 -0.49 8.32
N VAL A 86 33.04 0.54 8.15
CA VAL A 86 32.74 1.73 7.33
C VAL A 86 32.45 1.35 5.88
N ARG A 87 33.25 0.46 5.27
CA ARG A 87 32.98 -0.02 3.90
C ARG A 87 31.65 -0.75 3.80
N HIS A 88 31.32 -1.58 4.78
CA HIS A 88 30.04 -2.29 4.84
C HIS A 88 28.87 -1.32 4.96
N LEU A 89 28.92 -0.42 5.94
CA LEU A 89 27.89 0.60 6.19
C LEU A 89 27.72 1.55 4.99
N ALA A 90 28.81 1.93 4.31
CA ALA A 90 28.73 2.68 3.06
C ALA A 90 28.09 1.85 1.93
N GLY A 91 28.44 0.57 1.82
CA GLY A 91 27.88 -0.35 0.82
C GLY A 91 26.37 -0.56 0.95
N ILE A 92 25.82 -0.53 2.17
CA ILE A 92 24.38 -0.57 2.42
C ILE A 92 23.71 0.82 2.47
N GLY A 93 24.48 1.88 2.20
CA GLY A 93 23.97 3.25 2.08
C GLY A 93 23.72 3.97 3.41
N HIS A 94 24.31 3.55 4.53
CA HIS A 94 24.24 4.26 5.82
C HIS A 94 25.21 5.44 5.87
N LEU A 95 26.36 5.30 5.21
CA LEU A 95 27.42 6.30 5.19
C LEU A 95 27.75 6.69 3.75
N VAL A 96 28.11 7.95 3.55
CA VAL A 96 28.77 8.44 2.33
C VAL A 96 30.17 8.87 2.72
N ARG A 97 31.16 8.44 1.94
CA ARG A 97 32.55 8.85 2.12
C ARG A 97 32.85 10.02 1.20
N ASP A 98 33.40 11.08 1.76
CA ASP A 98 33.96 12.22 1.02
C ASP A 98 35.42 12.38 1.43
N GLY A 99 36.31 11.75 0.66
CA GLY A 99 37.70 11.52 1.07
C GLY A 99 37.76 10.73 2.39
N ASP A 100 38.38 11.34 3.41
CA ASP A 100 38.51 10.76 4.75
C ASP A 100 37.32 11.06 5.67
N LYS A 101 36.41 11.95 5.25
CA LYS A 101 35.21 12.28 6.01
C LYS A 101 34.08 11.28 5.75
N LEU A 102 33.35 10.99 6.81
CA LEU A 102 32.19 10.11 6.85
C LEU A 102 30.95 10.94 7.17
N ASN A 103 29.98 10.91 6.25
CA ASN A 103 28.69 11.58 6.43
C ASN A 103 27.59 10.53 6.58
N MET A 104 26.75 10.69 7.60
CA MET A 104 25.57 9.84 7.78
C MET A 104 24.49 10.20 6.76
N THR A 105 23.95 9.20 6.08
CA THR A 105 22.80 9.37 5.19
C THR A 105 21.50 9.45 5.98
N GLU A 106 20.40 9.78 5.30
CA GLU A 106 19.08 9.71 5.91
C GLU A 106 18.68 8.28 6.32
N LEU A 107 19.07 7.28 5.53
CA LEU A 107 18.87 5.87 5.87
C LEU A 107 19.65 5.48 7.13
N GLY A 108 20.91 5.92 7.24
CA GLY A 108 21.74 5.67 8.41
C GLY A 108 21.20 6.34 9.67
N ARG A 109 20.77 7.62 9.58
CA ARG A 109 20.14 8.34 10.70
C ARG A 109 18.88 7.63 11.20
N ARG A 110 18.00 7.22 10.29
CA ARG A 110 16.79 6.47 10.65
C ARG A 110 17.12 5.12 11.28
N SER A 111 18.12 4.41 10.75
CA SER A 111 18.59 3.14 11.30
C SER A 111 19.07 3.27 12.76
N VAL A 112 19.81 4.35 13.05
CA VAL A 112 20.25 4.67 14.41
C VAL A 112 19.06 4.99 15.32
N ALA A 113 18.15 5.86 14.89
CA ALA A 113 16.98 6.26 15.67
C ALA A 113 16.09 5.06 16.03
N ASP A 114 15.88 4.14 15.09
CA ASP A 114 15.05 2.95 15.28
C ASP A 114 15.81 1.80 15.96
N GLY A 115 17.14 1.91 16.10
CA GLY A 115 18.00 0.86 16.64
C GLY A 115 18.10 -0.41 15.77
N ARG A 116 17.83 -0.28 14.46
CA ARG A 116 17.77 -1.41 13.50
C ARG A 116 18.58 -1.08 12.25
N ARG A 117 19.29 -2.06 11.69
CA ARG A 117 20.05 -1.87 10.46
C ARG A 117 19.12 -1.97 9.27
N TYR A 118 18.87 -0.86 8.58
CA TYR A 118 18.15 -0.89 7.31
C TYR A 118 19.09 -1.13 6.13
N HIS A 119 18.62 -1.77 5.08
CA HIS A 119 19.26 -1.67 3.77
C HIS A 119 18.20 -1.56 2.68
N LEU A 120 18.58 -1.01 1.54
CA LEU A 120 17.68 -0.87 0.40
C LEU A 120 17.74 -2.14 -0.45
N ALA A 121 16.62 -2.86 -0.49
CA ALA A 121 16.43 -4.02 -1.35
C ALA A 121 15.67 -3.60 -2.61
N ALA A 122 16.35 -3.59 -3.76
CA ALA A 122 15.77 -3.27 -5.05
C ALA A 122 15.12 -4.49 -5.71
N GLY A 123 14.26 -4.25 -6.70
CA GLY A 123 13.68 -5.30 -7.55
C GLY A 123 12.45 -6.00 -6.95
N ARG A 124 11.88 -5.47 -5.87
CA ARG A 124 10.69 -6.07 -5.23
C ARG A 124 9.46 -5.77 -6.07
N ARG A 125 8.82 -6.81 -6.63
CA ARG A 125 7.54 -6.65 -7.33
C ARG A 125 6.40 -6.46 -6.34
N LEU A 126 5.58 -5.43 -6.55
CA LEU A 126 4.40 -5.12 -5.76
C LEU A 126 3.22 -4.78 -6.69
N SER A 127 2.01 -4.82 -6.15
CA SER A 127 0.80 -4.40 -6.85
C SER A 127 0.01 -3.46 -5.96
N PHE A 128 -0.25 -2.25 -6.45
CA PHE A 128 -1.11 -1.26 -5.79
C PHE A 128 -2.46 -1.19 -6.48
N ARG A 129 -3.49 -0.82 -5.72
CA ARG A 129 -4.84 -0.65 -6.23
C ARG A 129 -5.26 0.79 -6.11
N PHE A 130 -5.94 1.28 -7.13
CA PHE A 130 -6.50 2.62 -7.19
C PHE A 130 -7.94 2.54 -7.68
N ASP A 131 -8.80 3.45 -7.23
CA ASP A 131 -10.15 3.54 -7.75
C ASP A 131 -10.16 4.15 -9.17
N GLY A 132 -11.22 3.86 -9.92
CA GLY A 132 -11.42 4.35 -11.28
C GLY A 132 -12.25 5.63 -11.37
N PHE A 133 -12.43 6.39 -10.28
CA PHE A 133 -13.21 7.63 -10.27
C PHE A 133 -12.32 8.87 -10.05
N GLN A 134 -11.49 8.81 -9.03
CA GLN A 134 -10.58 9.87 -8.61
C GLN A 134 -9.12 9.43 -8.72
N GLY A 135 -8.86 8.12 -8.86
CA GLY A 135 -7.50 7.59 -8.88
C GLY A 135 -6.84 7.61 -7.50
N GLU A 136 -7.63 7.59 -6.42
CA GLU A 136 -7.11 7.48 -5.07
C GLU A 136 -6.71 6.02 -4.77
N PRO A 137 -5.70 5.81 -3.91
CA PRO A 137 -5.27 4.47 -3.55
C PRO A 137 -6.35 3.75 -2.72
N VAL A 138 -6.56 2.47 -3.01
CA VAL A 138 -7.47 1.61 -2.26
C VAL A 138 -6.76 1.12 -0.99
N PRO A 139 -7.37 1.22 0.20
CA PRO A 139 -6.79 0.70 1.45
C PRO A 139 -6.38 -0.76 1.33
N TYR A 140 -5.22 -1.12 1.87
CA TYR A 140 -4.63 -2.45 1.75
C TYR A 140 -5.57 -3.54 2.31
N ALA A 141 -6.25 -3.24 3.43
CA ALA A 141 -7.24 -4.13 4.03
C ALA A 141 -8.36 -4.47 3.04
N THR A 142 -8.92 -3.47 2.35
CA THR A 142 -9.92 -3.68 1.29
C THR A 142 -9.33 -4.49 0.14
N VAL A 143 -8.09 -4.23 -0.27
CA VAL A 143 -7.42 -4.97 -1.35
C VAL A 143 -7.34 -6.46 -1.07
N VAL A 144 -6.92 -6.86 0.13
CA VAL A 144 -6.69 -8.28 0.46
C VAL A 144 -7.97 -9.06 0.75
N HIS A 145 -9.06 -8.38 1.11
CA HIS A 145 -10.36 -9.00 1.42
C HIS A 145 -11.38 -8.89 0.27
N SER A 146 -10.98 -8.28 -0.85
CA SER A 146 -11.85 -8.12 -2.02
C SER A 146 -11.53 -9.11 -3.12
N THR A 147 -12.58 -9.51 -3.85
CA THR A 147 -12.44 -10.25 -5.11
C THR A 147 -12.38 -9.28 -6.28
N TRP A 148 -11.31 -9.37 -7.08
CA TRP A 148 -11.03 -8.45 -8.18
C TRP A 148 -11.19 -9.14 -9.53
N LEU A 149 -12.10 -8.65 -10.36
CA LEU A 149 -12.37 -9.24 -11.66
C LEU A 149 -11.46 -8.63 -12.75
N PRO A 150 -11.01 -9.44 -13.73
CA PRO A 150 -10.22 -8.96 -14.86
C PRO A 150 -11.08 -8.35 -15.99
N SER A 151 -12.38 -8.62 -16.01
CA SER A 151 -13.33 -8.19 -17.04
C SER A 151 -14.57 -7.54 -16.41
N PRO A 152 -15.26 -6.63 -17.12
CA PRO A 152 -16.48 -5.95 -16.67
C PRO A 152 -17.72 -6.84 -16.79
N GLU A 153 -17.60 -8.13 -16.50
CA GLU A 153 -18.67 -9.10 -16.69
C GLU A 153 -18.74 -10.02 -15.48
N LEU A 154 -19.92 -10.06 -14.84
CA LEU A 154 -20.21 -10.97 -13.75
C LEU A 154 -21.70 -11.31 -13.75
N THR A 155 -22.00 -12.60 -13.87
CA THR A 155 -23.32 -13.17 -13.62
C THR A 155 -23.15 -14.30 -12.64
N LEU A 156 -23.87 -14.26 -11.52
CA LEU A 156 -23.84 -15.31 -10.50
C LEU A 156 -24.74 -16.49 -10.89
N SER A 157 -24.49 -17.65 -10.28
CA SER A 157 -25.32 -18.85 -10.44
C SER A 157 -26.81 -18.67 -10.09
N ASP A 158 -27.17 -17.68 -9.28
CA ASP A 158 -28.57 -17.33 -8.97
C ASP A 158 -29.24 -16.43 -10.03
N GLY A 159 -28.52 -16.07 -11.09
CA GLY A 159 -28.99 -15.19 -12.17
C GLY A 159 -28.75 -13.70 -11.94
N THR A 160 -28.14 -13.30 -10.81
CA THR A 160 -27.79 -11.89 -10.55
C THR A 160 -26.75 -11.42 -11.55
N VAL A 161 -27.08 -10.39 -12.33
CA VAL A 161 -26.19 -9.76 -13.31
C VAL A 161 -25.65 -8.46 -12.72
N PHE A 162 -24.33 -8.25 -12.80
CA PHE A 162 -23.71 -7.00 -12.39
C PHE A 162 -23.47 -6.10 -13.59
N SER A 163 -23.79 -4.81 -13.43
CA SER A 163 -23.58 -3.80 -14.47
C SER A 163 -22.31 -3.02 -14.22
N ALA A 164 -21.47 -2.87 -15.25
CA ALA A 164 -20.25 -2.10 -15.15
C ALA A 164 -20.49 -0.60 -15.16
N VAL A 165 -19.84 0.09 -14.22
CA VAL A 165 -19.81 1.55 -14.16
C VAL A 165 -18.60 2.04 -14.96
N SER A 166 -18.78 3.11 -15.74
CA SER A 166 -17.67 3.75 -16.45
C SER A 166 -16.76 4.50 -15.48
N GLY A 167 -15.45 4.44 -15.72
CA GLY A 167 -14.45 5.11 -14.91
C GLY A 167 -13.61 6.08 -15.74
N VAL A 168 -12.67 6.72 -15.07
CA VAL A 168 -11.66 7.59 -15.67
C VAL A 168 -10.29 6.90 -15.70
N PRO A 169 -9.40 7.31 -16.62
CA PRO A 169 -8.02 6.85 -16.63
C PRO A 169 -7.28 7.18 -15.32
N LEU A 170 -6.39 6.30 -14.89
CA LEU A 170 -5.53 6.56 -13.74
C LEU A 170 -4.58 7.75 -14.02
N PRO A 171 -4.46 8.73 -13.10
CA PRO A 171 -3.46 9.79 -13.19
C PRO A 171 -2.04 9.21 -13.28
N SER A 172 -1.19 9.80 -14.13
CA SER A 172 0.16 9.28 -14.39
C SER A 172 1.11 9.37 -13.19
N ASP A 173 0.81 10.25 -12.24
CA ASP A 173 1.57 10.49 -11.00
C ASP A 173 0.98 9.77 -9.78
N ALA A 174 -0.09 8.97 -9.93
CA ALA A 174 -0.80 8.34 -8.82
C ALA A 174 0.10 7.52 -7.87
N VAL A 175 1.07 6.77 -8.43
CA VAL A 175 2.04 6.01 -7.61
C VAL A 175 2.98 6.93 -6.85
N SER A 176 3.48 8.00 -7.48
CA SER A 176 4.36 8.97 -6.82
C SER A 176 3.63 9.71 -5.70
N LEU A 177 2.38 10.10 -5.95
CA LEU A 177 1.51 10.72 -4.94
C LEU A 177 1.26 9.76 -3.77
N LEU A 178 0.92 8.48 -4.03
CA LEU A 178 0.77 7.47 -2.99
C LEU A 178 2.02 7.35 -2.12
N LEU A 179 3.22 7.23 -2.71
CA LEU A 179 4.46 7.05 -1.96
C LEU A 179 4.89 8.29 -1.17
N ALA A 180 4.41 9.47 -1.55
CA ALA A 180 4.67 10.71 -0.82
C ALA A 180 3.78 10.86 0.44
N ARG A 181 2.76 10.02 0.61
CA ARG A 181 1.83 10.13 1.74
C ARG A 181 2.47 9.69 3.06
N PRO A 182 2.18 10.36 4.19
CA PRO A 182 2.61 9.91 5.51
C PRO A 182 2.03 8.54 5.91
N ASP A 183 0.83 8.23 5.42
CA ASP A 183 0.05 7.01 5.68
C ASP A 183 0.17 5.97 4.55
N ALA A 184 1.19 6.06 3.67
CA ALA A 184 1.34 5.15 2.53
C ALA A 184 1.27 3.66 2.91
N GLY A 185 1.69 3.31 4.13
CA GLY A 185 1.61 1.94 4.66
C GLY A 185 0.19 1.37 4.73
N ASP A 186 -0.83 2.21 4.89
CA ASP A 186 -2.23 1.78 4.94
C ASP A 186 -2.74 1.28 3.59
N PHE A 187 -2.02 1.60 2.50
CA PHE A 187 -2.36 1.24 1.12
C PHE A 187 -1.38 0.22 0.52
N THR A 188 -0.11 0.25 0.93
CA THR A 188 0.90 -0.69 0.43
C THR A 188 1.01 -1.96 1.28
N GLY A 189 0.45 -1.95 2.50
CA GLY A 189 0.58 -3.03 3.48
C GLY A 189 1.93 -2.99 4.21
N ALA A 190 2.37 -4.15 4.70
CA ALA A 190 3.54 -4.26 5.57
C ALA A 190 4.87 -3.80 4.93
N VAL A 191 4.95 -3.76 3.60
CA VAL A 191 6.15 -3.36 2.86
C VAL A 191 5.90 -2.01 2.20
N VAL A 192 6.47 -0.95 2.79
CA VAL A 192 6.38 0.41 2.25
C VAL A 192 7.57 0.69 1.34
N PRO A 193 7.36 0.89 0.03
CA PRO A 193 8.43 1.28 -0.89
C PRO A 193 9.05 2.61 -0.52
N VAL A 194 10.34 2.76 -0.80
CA VAL A 194 11.02 4.06 -0.84
C VAL A 194 10.88 4.68 -2.22
N THR A 195 11.03 3.86 -3.25
CA THR A 195 10.81 4.23 -4.65
C THR A 195 10.15 3.08 -5.39
N ALA A 196 9.43 3.38 -6.46
CA ALA A 196 8.84 2.38 -7.33
C ALA A 196 8.81 2.88 -8.78
N SER A 197 9.05 1.98 -9.73
CA SER A 197 8.80 2.19 -11.15
C SER A 197 7.55 1.44 -11.57
N VAL A 198 6.66 2.10 -12.32
CA VAL A 198 5.48 1.45 -12.89
C VAL A 198 5.91 0.53 -14.01
N ASP A 199 5.59 -0.76 -13.86
CA ASP A 199 5.84 -1.77 -14.89
C ASP A 199 4.62 -1.91 -15.80
N ARG A 200 3.42 -1.90 -15.20
CA ARG A 200 2.17 -2.12 -15.90
C ARG A 200 0.98 -1.52 -15.16
N VAL A 201 0.02 -1.00 -15.92
CA VAL A 201 -1.31 -0.60 -15.41
C VAL A 201 -2.35 -1.51 -16.04
N VAL A 202 -3.21 -2.11 -15.20
CA VAL A 202 -4.20 -3.10 -15.62
C VAL A 202 -5.58 -2.73 -15.08
N GLY A 203 -6.58 -2.68 -15.96
CA GLY A 203 -7.97 -2.51 -15.56
C GLY A 203 -8.48 -3.70 -14.75
N ARG A 204 -9.23 -3.40 -13.70
CA ARG A 204 -9.89 -4.36 -12.82
C ARG A 204 -11.26 -3.87 -12.45
N TYR A 205 -12.10 -4.79 -12.00
CA TYR A 205 -13.44 -4.47 -11.57
C TYR A 205 -13.70 -5.02 -10.17
N LEU A 206 -14.29 -4.18 -9.32
CA LEU A 206 -14.67 -4.54 -7.96
C LEU A 206 -16.20 -4.71 -7.90
N PRO A 207 -16.70 -5.93 -7.67
CA PRO A 207 -18.13 -6.16 -7.52
C PRO A 207 -18.64 -5.63 -6.18
N ILE A 208 -19.71 -4.84 -6.25
CA ILE A 208 -20.38 -4.25 -5.09
C ILE A 208 -21.90 -4.37 -5.24
N TYR A 209 -22.61 -4.18 -4.14
CA TYR A 209 -24.04 -3.94 -4.13
C TYR A 209 -24.32 -2.55 -3.58
N LEU A 210 -24.93 -1.70 -4.41
CA LEU A 210 -25.49 -0.43 -3.97
C LEU A 210 -26.92 -0.67 -3.46
N VAL A 211 -27.15 -0.37 -2.19
CA VAL A 211 -28.46 -0.44 -1.56
C VAL A 211 -29.01 0.98 -1.47
N ILE A 212 -30.04 1.24 -2.26
CA ILE A 212 -30.73 2.53 -2.31
C ILE A 212 -31.76 2.54 -1.18
N CYS A 213 -31.63 3.51 -0.29
CA CYS A 213 -32.51 3.74 0.86
C CYS A 213 -33.16 5.13 0.74
N ALA A 214 -34.19 5.39 1.54
CA ALA A 214 -34.89 6.69 1.55
C ALA A 214 -34.01 7.87 2.00
N GLU A 215 -33.07 7.61 2.92
CA GLU A 215 -32.14 8.62 3.45
C GLU A 215 -30.71 8.31 2.96
N ASP A 216 -30.01 7.40 3.62
CA ASP A 216 -28.61 7.10 3.35
C ASP A 216 -28.44 5.79 2.56
N HIS A 217 -27.89 5.90 1.36
CA HIS A 217 -27.53 4.73 0.55
C HIS A 217 -26.36 3.98 1.19
N LEU A 218 -26.37 2.65 1.07
CA LEU A 218 -25.33 1.79 1.61
C LEU A 218 -24.61 1.06 0.48
N VAL A 219 -23.32 0.79 0.65
CA VAL A 219 -22.55 -0.03 -0.28
C VAL A 219 -22.02 -1.24 0.43
N PHE A 220 -22.20 -2.42 -0.18
CA PHE A 220 -21.66 -3.68 0.31
C PHE A 220 -20.64 -4.22 -0.68
N GLY A 221 -19.50 -4.65 -0.16
CA GLY A 221 -18.49 -5.43 -0.87
C GLY A 221 -18.17 -6.72 -0.11
N THR A 222 -17.20 -7.50 -0.60
CA THR A 222 -16.74 -8.70 0.11
C THR A 222 -15.71 -8.39 1.21
N ALA A 223 -15.23 -7.15 1.29
CA ALA A 223 -14.16 -6.78 2.21
C ALA A 223 -14.57 -6.77 3.69
N LEU A 224 -15.85 -6.54 3.98
CA LEU A 224 -16.39 -6.35 5.33
C LEU A 224 -17.72 -7.10 5.52
N ASP A 225 -18.02 -7.48 6.76
CA ASP A 225 -19.28 -8.16 7.13
C ASP A 225 -20.48 -7.21 7.34
N GLY A 226 -20.50 -6.10 6.58
CA GLY A 226 -21.52 -5.07 6.66
C GLY A 226 -21.34 -3.99 5.59
N PRO A 227 -22.02 -2.84 5.72
CA PRO A 227 -21.77 -1.69 4.86
C PRO A 227 -20.28 -1.31 4.89
N ASP A 228 -19.70 -1.10 3.71
CA ASP A 228 -18.30 -0.76 3.56
C ASP A 228 -18.13 0.78 3.54
N PRO A 229 -17.55 1.38 4.59
CA PRO A 229 -17.42 2.83 4.69
C PRO A 229 -16.44 3.42 3.68
N TYR A 230 -15.46 2.65 3.23
CA TYR A 230 -14.57 3.09 2.15
C TYR A 230 -15.37 3.16 0.84
N LEU A 231 -16.14 2.11 0.53
CA LEU A 231 -16.93 2.09 -0.70
C LEU A 231 -18.11 3.07 -0.69
N ALA A 232 -18.63 3.43 0.48
CA ALA A 232 -19.65 4.47 0.63
C ALA A 232 -19.17 5.83 0.08
N GLY A 233 -17.87 6.10 0.10
CA GLY A 233 -17.29 7.30 -0.52
C GLY A 233 -17.54 7.40 -2.03
N PHE A 234 -17.89 6.29 -2.70
CA PHE A 234 -18.17 6.29 -4.13
C PHE A 234 -19.62 6.60 -4.51
N ILE A 235 -20.56 6.61 -3.55
CA ILE A 235 -21.99 6.83 -3.81
C ILE A 235 -22.26 8.07 -4.69
N PRO A 236 -21.59 9.23 -4.49
CA PRO A 236 -21.79 10.40 -5.35
C PRO A 236 -21.51 10.16 -6.84
N PHE A 237 -20.63 9.21 -7.18
CA PHE A 237 -20.30 8.85 -8.56
C PHE A 237 -21.26 7.81 -9.17
N LEU A 238 -22.02 7.11 -8.32
CA LEU A 238 -22.97 6.06 -8.75
C LEU A 238 -24.35 6.63 -9.10
N GLY A 239 -24.69 7.81 -8.57
CA GLY A 239 -25.99 8.46 -8.76
C GLY A 239 -26.36 8.77 -10.22
N GLY A 240 -25.37 8.93 -11.11
CA GLY A 240 -25.60 9.21 -12.53
C GLY A 240 -26.11 8.02 -13.36
N ASN A 241 -26.07 6.79 -12.83
CA ASN A 241 -26.47 5.57 -13.54
C ASN A 241 -27.79 4.97 -13.00
N LEU A 242 -28.53 5.71 -12.17
CA LEU A 242 -29.73 5.20 -11.49
C LEU A 242 -30.99 5.15 -12.39
N GLU A 243 -30.96 5.73 -13.59
CA GLU A 243 -32.10 5.85 -14.53
C GLU A 243 -32.15 4.81 -15.67
N THR A 244 -31.28 3.80 -15.65
CA THR A 244 -31.34 2.62 -16.54
C THR A 244 -31.71 1.35 -15.78
#